data_AF-A0A1B9M8L6-F1
#
_entry.id   AF-A0A1B9M8L6-F1
#
_cell.length_a   1.000
_cell.length_b   1.000
_cell.length_c   1.000
_cell.angle_alpha   90.00
_cell.angle_beta   90.00
_cell.angle_gamma   90.00
#
_symmetry.space_group_name_H-M   'P 1'
#
loop_
_entity.id
_entity.type
_entity.pdbx_description
1 polymer ?
#
loop_
_entity_poly.entity_id
_entity_poly.type
_entity_poly.pdbx_seq_one_letter_code
_entity_poly.pdbx_strand_id
1 'polypeptide(L)'
;MTKSAISIKRHELLTHISLSVANEAMDYGLPEDIAAHLGDSIANTISELFGGQNITFPRDYRFKLNQRDLQIYDAFKGNNYAELSQKYKMTERGIRKVIDRVHKRMIKEKQPTLFEFNDA
;
A
#
# COMPACT_ATOMS: atom_id res chain seq x y z
N MET A 1 45.86 -3.67 -5.76
CA MET A 1 45.46 -3.42 -4.35
C MET A 1 44.93 -2.00 -4.34
N THR A 2 43.69 -1.68 -3.98
CA THR A 2 42.96 -2.08 -2.78
C THR A 2 41.47 -1.89 -3.06
N LYS A 3 40.67 -2.96 -3.01
CA LYS A 3 39.19 -2.83 -2.97
C LYS A 3 38.88 -1.97 -1.75
N SER A 4 38.32 -0.78 -1.97
CA SER A 4 37.90 0.12 -0.90
C SER A 4 37.06 -0.67 0.10
N ALA A 5 37.59 -0.83 1.31
CA ALA A 5 36.93 -1.54 2.38
C ALA A 5 35.75 -0.69 2.82
N ILE A 6 34.61 -1.36 2.91
CA ILE A 6 33.28 -0.84 3.24
C ILE A 6 32.52 -0.23 2.05
N SER A 7 32.16 -1.08 1.09
CA SER A 7 30.86 -0.94 0.42
C SER A 7 29.78 -1.15 1.49
N ILE A 8 29.37 -0.09 2.20
CA ILE A 8 28.21 -0.15 3.11
C ILE A 8 27.02 -0.54 2.24
N LYS A 9 26.64 -1.81 2.30
CA LYS A 9 25.52 -2.30 1.52
C LYS A 9 24.26 -1.71 2.14
N ARG A 10 23.65 -0.74 1.45
CA ARG A 10 22.36 -0.16 1.84
C ARG A 10 21.37 -1.31 2.07
N HIS A 11 20.62 -1.22 3.18
CA HIS A 11 19.63 -2.24 3.54
C HIS A 11 18.65 -2.45 2.38
N GLU A 12 18.24 -3.70 2.17
CA GLU A 12 17.46 -4.09 0.98
C GLU A 12 16.19 -3.24 0.81
N LEU A 13 15.48 -2.95 1.91
CA LEU A 13 14.31 -2.08 1.91
C LEU A 13 14.61 -0.69 1.32
N LEU A 14 15.69 -0.05 1.74
CA LEU A 14 16.05 1.30 1.30
C LEU A 14 16.48 1.30 -0.17
N THR A 15 17.12 0.22 -0.63
CA THR A 15 17.42 0.01 -2.05
C THR A 15 16.15 -0.12 -2.87
N HIS A 16 15.18 -0.93 -2.43
CA HIS A 16 13.89 -1.08 -3.12
C HIS A 16 13.09 0.21 -3.13
N ILE A 17 13.11 1.00 -2.06
CA ILE A 17 12.45 2.32 -2.02
C ILE A 17 13.09 3.27 -3.03
N SER A 18 14.42 3.41 -3.02
CA SER A 18 15.13 4.29 -3.96
C SER A 18 14.78 3.93 -5.42
N LEU A 19 14.87 2.65 -5.77
CA LEU A 19 14.53 2.17 -7.12
C LEU A 19 13.05 2.38 -7.49
N SER A 20 12.13 2.12 -6.56
CA SER A 20 10.70 2.28 -6.83
C SER A 20 10.33 3.74 -7.08
N VAL A 21 10.86 4.65 -6.28
CA VAL A 21 10.68 6.10 -6.45
C VAL A 21 11.30 6.59 -7.75
N ALA A 22 12.51 6.13 -8.09
CA ALA A 22 13.16 6.49 -9.34
C ALA A 22 12.35 6.03 -10.56
N ASN A 23 11.85 4.79 -10.54
CA ASN A 23 10.99 4.27 -11.62
C ASN A 23 9.70 5.08 -11.76
N GLU A 24 9.02 5.35 -10.64
CA GLU A 24 7.79 6.13 -10.66
C GLU A 24 8.04 7.56 -11.14
N ALA A 25 9.15 8.20 -10.73
CA ALA A 25 9.55 9.51 -11.24
C ALA A 25 9.82 9.51 -12.75
N MET A 26 10.46 8.48 -13.28
CA MET A 26 10.64 8.32 -14.73
C MET A 26 9.31 8.11 -15.45
N ASP A 27 8.36 7.38 -14.85
CA ASP A 27 7.01 7.22 -15.41
C ASP A 27 6.26 8.56 -15.51
N TYR A 28 6.57 9.52 -14.64
CA TYR A 28 6.08 10.91 -14.72
C TYR A 28 6.90 11.82 -15.66
N GLY A 29 7.89 11.27 -16.36
CA GLY A 29 8.68 11.98 -17.37
C GLY A 29 9.90 12.72 -16.83
N LEU A 30 10.35 12.44 -15.60
CA LEU A 30 11.60 13.00 -15.10
C LEU A 30 12.81 12.33 -15.78
N PRO A 31 13.89 13.09 -16.07
CA PRO A 31 15.17 12.54 -16.48
C PRO A 31 15.73 11.51 -15.49
N GLU A 32 16.40 10.48 -16.01
CA GLU A 32 16.92 9.34 -15.22
C GLU A 32 17.86 9.78 -14.08
N ASP A 33 18.70 10.77 -14.31
CA ASP A 33 19.63 11.33 -13.33
C ASP A 33 18.89 12.01 -12.17
N ILE A 34 17.86 12.80 -12.49
CA ILE A 34 17.01 13.46 -11.48
C ILE A 34 16.19 12.42 -10.72
N ALA A 35 15.63 11.44 -11.43
CA ALA A 35 14.82 10.37 -10.84
C ALA A 35 15.64 9.50 -9.87
N ALA A 36 16.86 9.12 -10.26
CA ALA A 36 17.77 8.37 -9.39
C ALA A 36 18.15 9.18 -8.14
N HIS A 37 18.48 10.47 -8.31
CA HIS A 37 18.78 11.35 -7.18
C HIS A 37 17.58 11.50 -6.23
N LEU A 38 16.36 11.61 -6.77
CA LEU A 38 15.13 11.69 -5.98
C LEU A 38 14.92 10.40 -5.16
N GLY A 39 15.10 9.24 -5.77
CA GLY A 39 15.01 7.95 -5.09
C GLY A 39 15.99 7.84 -3.93
N ASP A 40 17.25 8.21 -4.16
CA ASP A 40 18.29 8.19 -3.13
C ASP A 40 18.02 9.19 -2.01
N SER A 41 17.55 10.40 -2.34
CA SER A 41 17.18 11.41 -1.35
C SER A 41 16.08 10.89 -0.43
N ILE A 42 15.01 10.28 -0.98
CA ILE A 42 13.91 9.74 -0.17
C ILE A 42 14.39 8.58 0.71
N ALA A 43 15.21 7.67 0.16
CA ALA A 43 15.77 6.57 0.96
C ALA A 43 16.63 7.08 2.13
N ASN A 44 17.42 8.13 1.92
CA ASN A 44 18.21 8.76 2.98
C ASN A 44 17.32 9.43 4.02
N THR A 45 16.30 10.20 3.61
CA THR A 45 15.34 10.83 4.53
C THR A 45 14.64 9.80 5.41
N ILE A 46 14.22 8.66 4.85
CA ILE A 46 13.60 7.58 5.63
C ILE A 46 14.59 7.00 6.64
N SER A 47 15.85 6.81 6.24
CA SER A 47 16.90 6.33 7.15
C SER A 47 17.18 7.30 8.29
N GLU A 48 17.12 8.61 8.05
CA GLU A 48 17.34 9.65 9.06
C GLU A 48 16.16 9.75 10.04
N LEU A 49 14.93 9.74 9.52
CA LEU A 49 13.72 9.88 10.34
C LEU A 49 13.41 8.64 11.18
N PHE A 50 13.63 7.46 10.61
CA PHE A 50 13.22 6.19 11.20
C PHE A 50 14.38 5.31 11.64
N GLY A 51 15.62 5.79 11.49
CA GLY A 51 16.81 5.11 11.95
C GLY A 51 16.73 4.76 13.44
N GLY A 52 17.07 3.51 13.78
CA GLY A 52 17.03 3.01 15.16
C GLY A 52 15.66 2.52 15.65
N GLN A 53 14.60 2.70 14.86
CA GLN A 53 13.27 2.18 15.21
C GLN A 53 13.05 0.78 14.64
N ASN A 54 12.31 -0.08 15.38
CA ASN A 54 11.87 -1.38 14.87
C ASN A 54 10.45 -1.26 14.28
N ILE A 55 10.37 -1.11 12.96
CA ILE A 55 9.11 -0.92 12.24
C ILE A 55 8.63 -2.25 11.68
N THR A 56 7.41 -2.65 12.05
CA THR A 56 6.73 -3.81 11.45
C THR A 56 5.78 -3.34 10.36
N PHE A 57 6.01 -3.76 9.12
CA PHE A 57 5.07 -3.56 8.02
C PHE A 57 4.02 -4.70 8.05
N PRO A 58 2.76 -4.44 8.45
CA PRO A 58 1.73 -5.47 8.39
C PRO A 58 1.50 -5.85 6.93
N ARG A 59 1.39 -7.17 6.64
CA ARG A 59 1.05 -7.62 5.29
C ARG A 59 -0.26 -6.98 4.84
N ASP A 60 -0.20 -6.36 3.68
CA ASP A 60 -1.19 -5.47 3.10
C ASP A 60 -2.51 -6.16 2.66
N TYR A 61 -2.79 -7.36 3.17
CA TYR A 61 -3.99 -8.14 2.84
C TYR A 61 -5.30 -7.45 3.29
N ARG A 62 -5.22 -6.56 4.29
CA ARG A 62 -6.39 -5.88 4.85
C ARG A 62 -6.53 -4.42 4.41
N PHE A 63 -5.48 -3.79 3.88
CA PHE A 63 -5.44 -2.34 3.69
C PHE A 63 -5.56 -1.88 2.25
N LYS A 64 -5.09 -2.65 1.26
CA LYS A 64 -5.35 -2.33 -0.15
C LYS A 64 -6.78 -2.69 -0.54
N LEU A 65 -7.68 -1.73 -0.38
CA LEU A 65 -8.89 -1.69 -1.20
C LEU A 65 -8.41 -1.48 -2.64
N ASN A 66 -8.43 -2.54 -3.43
CA ASN A 66 -8.20 -2.38 -4.85
C ASN A 66 -9.36 -1.55 -5.42
N GLN A 67 -9.10 -0.66 -6.37
CA GLN A 67 -10.14 0.14 -7.03
C GLN A 67 -11.28 -0.75 -7.57
N ARG A 68 -10.93 -1.96 -8.00
CA ARG A 68 -11.88 -3.01 -8.39
C ARG A 68 -12.83 -3.44 -7.26
N ASP A 69 -12.35 -3.58 -6.03
CA ASP A 69 -13.17 -4.03 -4.89
C ASP A 69 -14.22 -2.96 -4.53
N LEU A 70 -13.85 -1.68 -4.62
CA LEU A 70 -14.79 -0.56 -4.49
C LEU A 70 -15.83 -0.56 -5.60
N GLN A 71 -15.42 -0.74 -6.86
CA GLN A 71 -16.34 -0.84 -8.00
C GLN A 71 -17.32 -2.03 -7.89
N ILE A 72 -16.86 -3.16 -7.33
CA ILE A 72 -17.73 -4.32 -7.07
C ILE A 72 -18.77 -3.95 -6.00
N TYR A 73 -18.36 -3.28 -4.93
CA TYR A 73 -19.24 -2.85 -3.85
C TYR A 73 -20.26 -1.79 -4.32
N ASP A 74 -19.84 -0.81 -5.09
CA ASP A 74 -20.72 0.25 -5.62
C ASP A 74 -21.73 -0.29 -6.64
N ALA A 75 -21.37 -1.34 -7.38
CA ALA A 75 -22.26 -2.02 -8.33
C ALA A 75 -23.20 -3.04 -7.67
N PHE A 76 -23.07 -3.28 -6.36
CA PHE A 76 -23.86 -4.27 -5.65
C PHE A 76 -25.24 -3.73 -5.24
N LYS A 77 -26.29 -4.45 -5.65
CA LYS A 77 -27.70 -4.08 -5.43
C LYS A 77 -28.38 -4.89 -4.31
N GLY A 78 -27.64 -5.73 -3.58
CA GLY A 78 -28.17 -6.57 -2.50
C GLY A 78 -28.37 -8.04 -2.87
N ASN A 79 -28.67 -8.35 -4.13
CA ASN A 79 -28.94 -9.72 -4.60
C ASN A 79 -28.30 -10.09 -5.95
N ASN A 80 -27.54 -9.20 -6.58
CA ASN A 80 -27.00 -9.39 -7.93
C ASN A 80 -25.62 -10.10 -7.97
N TYR A 81 -25.39 -11.08 -7.10
CA TYR A 81 -24.11 -11.79 -7.00
C TYR A 81 -23.70 -12.50 -8.30
N ALA A 82 -24.65 -13.14 -8.99
CA ALA A 82 -24.40 -13.83 -10.25
C ALA A 82 -23.99 -12.86 -11.38
N GLU A 83 -24.63 -11.69 -11.44
CA GLU A 83 -24.30 -10.62 -12.41
C GLU A 83 -22.87 -10.11 -12.19
N LEU A 84 -22.51 -9.81 -10.93
CA LEU A 84 -21.17 -9.36 -10.56
C LEU A 84 -20.10 -10.43 -10.80
N SER A 85 -20.42 -11.69 -10.51
CA SER A 85 -19.58 -12.86 -10.76
C SER A 85 -19.18 -12.94 -12.24
N GLN A 86 -20.16 -12.81 -13.14
CA GLN A 86 -19.90 -12.80 -14.59
C GLN A 86 -19.12 -11.55 -15.03
N LYS A 87 -19.54 -10.36 -14.58
CA LYS A 87 -18.93 -9.08 -14.98
C LYS A 87 -17.46 -8.96 -14.59
N TYR A 88 -17.11 -9.39 -13.38
CA TYR A 88 -15.75 -9.28 -12.84
C TYR A 88 -14.93 -10.57 -12.96
N LYS A 89 -15.49 -11.62 -13.60
CA LYS A 89 -14.86 -12.93 -13.77
C LYS A 89 -14.37 -13.53 -12.44
N MET A 90 -15.20 -13.44 -11.41
CA MET A 90 -14.92 -13.94 -10.06
C MET A 90 -15.97 -14.96 -9.65
N THR A 91 -15.64 -15.87 -8.74
CA THR A 91 -16.67 -16.75 -8.16
C THR A 91 -17.63 -15.94 -7.28
N GLU A 92 -18.89 -16.37 -7.16
CA GLU A 92 -19.86 -15.72 -6.26
C GLU A 92 -19.37 -15.64 -4.81
N ARG A 93 -18.68 -16.69 -4.35
CA ARG A 93 -18.03 -16.72 -3.04
C ARG A 93 -16.96 -15.62 -2.92
N GLY A 94 -16.21 -15.37 -4.00
CA GLY A 94 -15.24 -14.29 -4.08
C GLY A 94 -15.91 -12.91 -3.99
N ILE A 95 -16.98 -12.69 -4.76
CA ILE A 95 -17.76 -11.44 -4.74
C ILE A 95 -18.33 -11.16 -3.35
N ARG A 96 -18.93 -12.16 -2.69
CA ARG A 96 -19.45 -12.03 -1.31
C ARG A 96 -18.37 -11.56 -0.33
N LYS A 97 -17.18 -12.18 -0.38
CA LYS A 97 -16.04 -11.78 0.47
C LYS A 97 -15.56 -10.36 0.20
N VAL A 98 -15.57 -9.92 -1.06
CA VAL A 98 -15.20 -8.55 -1.43
C VAL A 98 -16.20 -7.57 -0.83
N ILE A 99 -17.49 -7.81 -1.03
CA ILE A 99 -18.56 -6.96 -0.49
C ILE A 99 -18.47 -6.88 1.04
N ASP A 100 -18.36 -8.02 1.73
CA ASP A 100 -18.24 -8.07 3.20
C ASP A 100 -17.02 -7.29 3.72
N ARG A 101 -15.89 -7.38 3.00
CA ARG A 101 -14.65 -6.69 3.36
C ARG A 101 -14.80 -5.18 3.23
N VAL A 102 -15.34 -4.70 2.11
CA VAL A 102 -15.57 -3.27 1.86
C VAL A 102 -16.60 -2.73 2.86
N HIS A 103 -17.68 -3.45 3.09
CA HIS A 103 -18.74 -3.07 4.03
C HIS A 103 -18.23 -2.88 5.46
N LYS A 104 -17.49 -3.86 5.99
CA LYS A 104 -16.91 -3.78 7.35
C LYS A 104 -15.98 -2.59 7.51
N ARG A 105 -15.24 -2.24 6.45
CA ARG A 105 -14.34 -1.10 6.46
C ARG A 105 -15.09 0.24 6.42
N MET A 106 -16.10 0.36 5.56
CA MET A 106 -16.97 1.54 5.51
C MET A 106 -17.68 1.79 6.84
N ILE A 107 -18.12 0.73 7.53
CA ILE A 107 -18.69 0.84 8.88
C ILE A 107 -17.63 1.31 9.86
N LYS A 108 -16.44 0.71 9.88
CA LYS A 108 -15.34 1.10 10.78
C LYS A 108 -14.92 2.56 10.59
N GLU A 109 -14.90 3.05 9.36
CA GLU A 109 -14.55 4.44 9.05
C GLU A 109 -15.67 5.42 9.45
N LYS A 110 -16.95 5.02 9.31
CA LYS A 110 -18.10 5.87 9.63
C LYS A 110 -18.53 5.82 11.10
N GLN A 111 -18.11 4.79 11.83
CA GLN A 111 -18.50 4.61 13.23
C GLN A 111 -17.41 5.24 14.13
N PRO A 112 -17.65 6.43 14.71
CA PRO A 112 -16.79 6.94 15.77
C PRO A 112 -16.79 5.95 16.95
N THR A 113 -15.68 5.87 17.66
CA THR A 113 -15.55 5.05 18.87
C THR A 113 -16.64 5.42 19.87
N LEU A 114 -17.47 4.44 20.26
CA LEU A 114 -18.62 4.67 21.13
C LEU A 114 -18.22 5.17 22.53
N PHE A 115 -16.96 4.93 22.92
CA PHE A 115 -16.38 5.45 24.16
C PHE A 115 -14.94 5.88 23.91
N GLU A 116 -14.67 7.19 23.99
CA GLU A 116 -13.36 7.70 24.33
C GLU A 116 -13.35 7.87 25.86
N PHE A 117 -12.98 6.81 26.58
CA PHE A 117 -12.65 6.97 27.99
C PHE A 117 -11.31 7.71 28.02
N ASN A 118 -11.41 9.02 28.23
CA ASN A 118 -10.28 9.83 28.64
C ASN A 118 -9.98 9.41 30.09
N ASP A 119 -9.05 8.47 30.27
CA ASP A 119 -8.54 8.11 31.59
C ASP A 119 -7.76 9.33 32.12
N ALA A 120 -8.48 10.18 32.86
CA ALA A 120 -7.95 11.29 33.63
C ALA A 120 -7.30 10.82 34.94
#